data_AF-A0A0M3IW69-F1
#
_entry.id   AF-A0A0M3IW69-F1
#
_cell.length_a   1.000
_cell.length_b   1.000
_cell.length_c   1.000
_cell.angle_alpha   90.00
_cell.angle_beta   90.00
_cell.angle_gamma   90.00
#
_symmetry.space_group_name_H-M   'P 1'
#
loop_
_entity.id
_entity.type
_entity.pdbx_description
1 polymer ?
#
loop_
_entity_poly.entity_id
_entity_poly.type
_entity_poly.pdbx_seq_one_letter_code
_entity_poly.pdbx_strand_id
1 'polypeptide(L)'
;MLDLYMTHFPDVPYWFGEPRKVREETWRALELLYDDDLYMTHFPDVPYWFGEPRKVREETWRALELLYDDGVILQTGVIRSIGLSNYSRIDLEELLEYCSVKPHVNQCEFHICYSNDDIVQYCKEEGITFTV
;
A
#
# COMPACT_ATOMS: atom_id res chain seq x y z
N MET A 1 -5.85 6.50 8.91
CA MET A 1 -4.84 5.54 8.45
C MET A 1 -5.46 4.15 8.58
N LEU A 2 -5.87 3.56 7.46
CA LEU A 2 -6.42 2.21 7.43
C LEU A 2 -5.27 1.21 7.27
N ASP A 3 -5.14 0.32 8.23
CA ASP A 3 -4.21 -0.78 8.17
C ASP A 3 -4.77 -1.83 7.21
N LEU A 4 -4.31 -1.84 5.96
CA LEU A 4 -4.73 -2.83 4.96
C LEU A 4 -4.43 -4.28 5.39
N TYR A 5 -3.59 -4.48 6.41
CA TYR A 5 -3.38 -5.77 7.06
C TYR A 5 -4.65 -6.36 7.69
N MET A 6 -5.57 -5.50 8.13
CA MET A 6 -6.78 -5.88 8.84
C MET A 6 -8.01 -5.91 7.94
N THR A 7 -7.89 -5.58 6.65
CA THR A 7 -8.91 -5.96 5.65
C THR A 7 -8.76 -7.44 5.28
N HIS A 8 -8.73 -8.32 6.29
CA HIS A 8 -9.45 -9.56 6.17
C HIS A 8 -10.92 -9.18 6.17
N PHE A 9 -11.47 -8.90 4.99
CA PHE A 9 -12.91 -8.86 4.83
C PHE A 9 -13.41 -10.25 5.24
N PRO A 10 -14.11 -10.40 6.39
CA PRO A 10 -14.49 -11.72 6.90
C PRO A 10 -15.41 -12.50 5.95
N ASP A 11 -15.93 -11.81 4.93
CA ASP A 11 -16.84 -12.32 3.91
C ASP A 11 -16.28 -12.24 2.48
N VAL A 12 -14.97 -12.10 2.29
CA VAL A 12 -14.37 -12.19 0.95
C VAL A 12 -13.67 -13.55 0.82
N PRO A 13 -14.29 -14.52 0.13
CA PRO A 13 -13.73 -15.85 -0.02
C PRO A 13 -12.36 -15.76 -0.67
N TYR A 14 -11.50 -16.72 -0.32
CA TYR A 14 -10.16 -17.04 -0.85
C TYR A 14 -10.07 -17.26 -2.38
N TRP A 15 -11.05 -16.80 -3.13
CA TRP A 15 -11.25 -16.96 -4.56
C TRP A 15 -11.40 -15.59 -5.21
N PHE A 16 -10.39 -14.72 -5.09
CA PHE A 16 -10.25 -13.60 -6.01
C PHE A 16 -9.94 -14.13 -7.42
N GLY A 17 -10.99 -14.68 -8.05
CA GLY A 17 -11.11 -14.71 -9.48
C GLY A 17 -11.27 -13.26 -9.97
N GLU A 18 -10.51 -12.95 -11.01
CA GLU A 18 -10.46 -11.71 -11.77
C GLU A 18 -10.35 -10.39 -10.95
N PRO A 19 -9.19 -9.70 -11.00
CA PRO A 19 -8.93 -8.43 -10.30
C PRO A 19 -9.96 -7.31 -10.54
N ARG A 20 -10.75 -7.39 -11.62
CA ARG A 20 -11.76 -6.39 -12.02
C ARG A 20 -13.06 -6.41 -11.21
N LYS A 21 -13.22 -7.30 -10.23
CA LYS A 21 -14.41 -7.37 -9.36
C LYS A 21 -14.12 -7.01 -7.90
N VAL A 22 -13.34 -5.96 -7.67
CA VAL A 22 -13.53 -5.18 -6.43
C VAL A 22 -14.96 -4.64 -6.52
N ARG A 23 -15.86 -5.19 -5.69
CA ARG A 23 -17.30 -4.97 -5.78
C ARG A 23 -17.63 -3.48 -5.55
N GLU A 24 -18.53 -2.92 -6.37
CA GLU A 24 -19.10 -1.56 -6.20
C GLU A 24 -19.55 -1.25 -4.76
N GLU A 25 -19.88 -2.28 -3.99
CA GLU A 25 -20.25 -2.21 -2.57
C GLU A 25 -19.06 -1.86 -1.67
N THR A 26 -17.88 -2.46 -1.91
CA THR A 26 -16.62 -2.10 -1.23
C THR A 26 -16.22 -0.67 -1.61
N TRP A 27 -16.42 -0.29 -2.87
CA TRP A 27 -16.18 1.06 -3.36
C TRP A 27 -17.05 2.10 -2.69
N ARG A 28 -18.37 1.87 -2.63
CA ARG A 28 -19.31 2.77 -1.93
C ARG A 28 -19.03 2.85 -0.44
N ALA A 29 -18.62 1.74 0.18
CA ALA A 29 -18.25 1.75 1.59
C ALA A 29 -17.01 2.61 1.83
N LEU A 30 -15.99 2.52 0.97
CA LEU A 30 -14.80 3.36 1.06
C LEU A 30 -15.11 4.84 0.76
N GLU A 31 -15.85 5.13 -0.31
CA GLU A 31 -16.30 6.48 -0.69
C GLU A 31 -17.15 7.16 0.40
N LEU A 32 -18.02 6.42 1.10
CA LEU A 32 -18.88 6.96 2.15
C LEU A 32 -18.17 7.13 3.49
N LEU A 33 -17.06 6.43 3.71
CA LEU A 33 -16.37 6.39 4.99
C LEU A 33 -15.07 7.21 5.02
N TYR A 34 -14.41 7.42 3.87
CA TYR A 34 -13.06 7.99 3.81
C TYR A 34 -12.91 8.95 2.61
N ASP A 35 -12.59 10.21 2.90
CA ASP A 35 -12.19 11.25 1.95
C ASP A 35 -10.65 11.38 1.96
N ASP A 36 -9.96 10.23 1.91
CA ASP A 36 -8.52 10.15 2.17
C ASP A 36 -7.72 10.20 0.84
N ASP A 37 -6.81 11.15 0.73
CA ASP A 37 -5.94 11.36 -0.44
C ASP A 37 -4.94 10.22 -0.70
N LEU A 38 -4.69 9.37 0.31
CA LEU A 38 -3.54 8.48 0.39
C LEU A 38 -3.91 7.14 1.03
N TYR A 39 -3.67 6.06 0.29
CA TYR A 39 -3.77 4.68 0.79
C TYR A 39 -2.39 4.04 0.89
N MET A 40 -2.15 3.19 1.87
CA MET A 40 -0.83 2.57 2.04
C MET A 40 -0.86 1.19 2.67
N THR A 41 0.19 0.41 2.39
CA THR A 41 0.50 -0.80 3.18
C THR A 41 1.08 -0.35 4.52
N HIS A 42 0.64 -0.96 5.63
CA HIS A 42 1.05 -0.48 6.97
C HIS A 42 2.42 -1.02 7.42
N PHE A 43 2.78 -2.22 6.97
CA PHE A 43 4.02 -2.92 7.31
C PHE A 43 4.45 -3.77 6.10
N PRO A 44 5.68 -4.30 6.07
CA PRO A 44 6.12 -5.31 5.11
C PRO A 44 6.05 -6.75 5.66
N ASP A 45 5.85 -6.91 6.97
CA ASP A 45 5.81 -8.21 7.64
C ASP A 45 4.60 -9.02 7.22
N VAL A 46 4.81 -10.27 6.82
CA VAL A 46 3.74 -11.19 6.44
C VAL A 46 3.75 -12.36 7.42
N PRO A 47 2.67 -12.60 8.19
CA PRO A 47 2.62 -13.75 9.08
C PRO A 47 2.72 -15.05 8.28
N TYR A 48 3.41 -16.06 8.83
CA TYR A 48 3.73 -17.29 8.08
C TYR A 48 2.50 -18.04 7.53
N TRP A 49 1.33 -17.84 8.12
CA TRP A 49 0.08 -18.48 7.70
C TRP A 49 -0.63 -17.76 6.53
N PHE A 50 -0.11 -16.63 6.06
CA PHE A 50 -0.60 -15.95 4.85
C PHE A 50 0.07 -16.44 3.55
N GLY A 51 1.12 -17.24 3.65
CA GLY A 51 1.83 -17.80 2.49
C GLY A 51 3.23 -17.24 2.33
N GLU A 52 3.74 -17.26 1.10
CA GLU A 52 5.07 -16.75 0.78
C GLU A 52 5.10 -15.21 0.90
N PRO A 53 5.95 -14.62 1.76
CA PRO A 53 5.93 -13.18 2.04
C PRO A 53 6.07 -12.29 0.81
N ARG A 54 7.01 -12.59 -0.09
CA ARG A 54 7.24 -11.81 -1.32
C ARG A 54 6.01 -11.78 -2.20
N LYS A 55 5.39 -12.96 -2.41
CA LYS A 55 4.18 -13.08 -3.21
C LYS A 55 3.01 -12.30 -2.61
N VAL A 56 2.81 -12.37 -1.29
CA VAL A 56 1.74 -11.63 -0.60
C VAL A 56 1.95 -10.12 -0.72
N ARG A 57 3.18 -9.63 -0.53
CA ARG A 57 3.51 -8.21 -0.72
C ARG A 57 3.28 -7.74 -2.16
N GLU A 58 3.72 -8.53 -3.13
CA GLU A 58 3.51 -8.24 -4.55
C GLU A 58 2.01 -8.16 -4.88
N GLU A 59 1.22 -9.17 -4.51
CA GLU A 59 -0.22 -9.19 -4.73
C GLU A 59 -0.93 -8.00 -4.04
N THR A 60 -0.51 -7.64 -2.83
CA THR A 60 -1.05 -6.49 -2.09
C THR A 60 -0.73 -5.18 -2.81
N TRP A 61 0.50 -5.00 -3.28
CA TRP A 61 0.89 -3.80 -4.02
C TRP A 61 0.15 -3.71 -5.36
N ARG A 62 0.03 -4.82 -6.10
CA ARG A 62 -0.76 -4.86 -7.34
C ARG A 62 -2.22 -4.48 -7.12
N ALA A 63 -2.81 -4.91 -6.00
CA ALA A 63 -4.16 -4.49 -5.65
C ALA A 63 -4.23 -2.98 -5.43
N LEU A 64 -3.28 -2.38 -4.70
CA LEU A 64 -3.21 -0.92 -4.52
C LEU A 64 -3.01 -0.16 -5.84
N GLU A 65 -2.20 -0.67 -6.75
CA GLU A 65 -2.01 -0.10 -8.08
C GLU A 65 -3.32 -0.08 -8.87
N LEU A 66 -4.09 -1.18 -8.86
CA LEU A 66 -5.40 -1.22 -9.48
C LEU A 66 -6.38 -0.24 -8.84
N LEU A 67 -6.35 -0.11 -7.51
CA LEU A 67 -7.20 0.84 -6.80
C LEU A 67 -6.87 2.29 -7.18
N TYR A 68 -5.59 2.60 -7.32
CA TYR A 68 -5.11 3.90 -7.78
C TYR A 68 -5.53 4.17 -9.23
N ASP A 69 -5.32 3.22 -10.15
CA ASP A 69 -5.70 3.36 -11.56
C ASP A 69 -7.21 3.55 -11.72
N ASP A 70 -8.03 2.79 -10.99
CA ASP A 70 -9.50 2.94 -11.02
C ASP A 70 -9.93 4.32 -10.50
N GLY A 71 -9.31 4.82 -9.43
CA GLY A 71 -9.56 6.17 -8.91
C GLY A 71 -9.21 7.27 -9.90
N VAL A 72 -8.11 7.10 -10.65
CA VAL A 72 -7.69 8.00 -11.74
C VAL A 72 -8.68 7.95 -12.91
N ILE A 73 -9.11 6.74 -13.32
CA ILE A 73 -10.01 6.53 -14.47
C ILE A 73 -11.42 7.04 -14.19
N LEU A 74 -11.95 6.78 -13.00
CA LEU A 74 -13.33 7.11 -12.64
C LEU A 74 -13.51 8.62 -12.32
N GLN A 75 -12.43 9.39 -12.22
CA GLN A 75 -12.41 10.78 -11.74
C GLN A 75 -13.15 11.00 -10.41
N THR A 76 -13.34 9.93 -9.64
CA THR A 76 -14.06 9.98 -8.36
C THR A 76 -13.22 10.61 -7.25
N GLY A 77 -11.92 10.84 -7.48
CA GLY A 77 -11.06 11.61 -6.59
C GLY A 77 -10.77 10.95 -5.24
N VAL A 78 -11.16 9.68 -5.07
CA VAL A 78 -11.17 8.93 -3.80
C VAL A 78 -9.77 8.44 -3.41
N ILE A 79 -8.92 8.14 -4.39
CA ILE A 79 -7.53 7.71 -4.15
C ILE A 79 -6.63 8.54 -5.05
N ARG A 80 -5.93 9.52 -4.46
CA ARG A 80 -5.02 10.41 -5.20
C ARG A 80 -3.57 9.97 -5.14
N SER A 81 -3.23 9.09 -4.20
CA SER A 81 -1.89 8.58 -4.02
C SER A 81 -1.90 7.23 -3.30
N ILE A 82 -0.86 6.44 -3.57
CA ILE A 82 -0.58 5.19 -2.86
C ILE A 82 0.84 5.21 -2.28
N GLY A 83 1.03 4.62 -1.11
CA GLY A 83 2.28 4.64 -0.38
C GLY A 83 2.50 3.44 0.52
N LEU A 84 3.50 3.57 1.39
CA LEU A 84 3.99 2.53 2.28
C LEU A 84 4.14 3.11 3.69
N SER A 85 4.15 2.22 4.68
CA SER A 85 4.52 2.54 6.04
C SER A 85 5.40 1.43 6.62
N ASN A 86 6.43 1.83 7.36
CA ASN A 86 7.39 0.97 8.03
C ASN A 86 8.22 0.06 7.09
N TYR A 87 8.39 0.44 5.82
CA TYR A 87 9.24 -0.31 4.89
C TYR A 87 10.71 0.05 5.11
N SER A 88 11.54 -0.97 5.30
CA SER A 88 12.99 -0.80 5.29
C SER A 88 13.52 -0.64 3.88
N ARG A 89 14.81 -0.32 3.75
CA ARG A 89 15.50 -0.27 2.46
C ARG A 89 15.37 -1.59 1.69
N ILE A 90 15.53 -2.73 2.37
CA ILE A 90 15.45 -4.07 1.74
C ILE A 90 14.04 -4.31 1.21
N ASP A 91 13.00 -3.90 1.97
CA ASP A 91 11.61 -4.07 1.55
C ASP A 91 11.30 -3.18 0.34
N LEU A 92 11.84 -1.95 0.29
CA LEU A 92 11.70 -1.06 -0.85
C LEU A 92 12.45 -1.59 -2.08
N GLU A 93 13.69 -2.07 -1.92
CA GLU A 93 14.45 -2.71 -3.00
C GLU A 93 13.65 -3.86 -3.61
N GLU A 94 13.05 -4.73 -2.78
CA GLU A 94 12.17 -5.81 -3.25
C GLU A 94 10.93 -5.27 -3.97
N LEU A 95 10.26 -4.25 -3.41
CA LEU A 95 9.05 -3.68 -4.00
C LEU A 95 9.31 -3.03 -5.36
N LEU A 96 10.45 -2.35 -5.51
CA LEU A 96 10.83 -1.69 -6.75
C LEU A 96 11.15 -2.67 -7.89
N GLU A 97 11.40 -3.96 -7.60
CA GLU A 97 11.56 -4.99 -8.64
C GLU A 97 10.25 -5.29 -9.38
N TYR A 98 9.11 -5.14 -8.71
CA TYR A 98 7.81 -5.50 -9.27
C TYR A 98 6.83 -4.34 -9.42
N CYS A 99 7.00 -3.20 -8.74
CA CYS A 99 6.03 -2.11 -8.84
C CYS A 99 5.94 -1.55 -10.28
N SER A 100 4.72 -1.32 -10.76
CA SER A 100 4.43 -0.50 -11.95
C SER A 100 4.27 0.97 -11.58
N VAL A 101 3.65 1.26 -10.44
CA VAL A 101 3.51 2.60 -9.87
C VAL A 101 4.47 2.67 -8.68
N LYS A 102 5.42 3.61 -8.70
CA LYS A 102 6.29 3.82 -7.53
C LYS A 102 5.45 4.35 -6.34
N PRO A 103 5.72 3.92 -5.11
CA PRO A 103 5.06 4.47 -3.94
C PRO A 103 5.37 5.97 -3.82
N HIS A 104 4.35 6.78 -3.55
CA HIS A 104 4.49 8.23 -3.41
C HIS A 104 5.18 8.61 -2.10
N VAL A 105 5.00 7.77 -1.08
CA VAL A 105 5.45 8.01 0.28
C VAL A 105 5.84 6.72 0.98
N ASN A 106 6.82 6.79 1.87
CA ASN A 106 7.10 5.79 2.90
C ASN A 106 7.06 6.49 4.27
N GLN A 107 6.07 6.15 5.10
CA GLN A 107 5.96 6.65 6.46
C GLN A 107 6.76 5.77 7.41
N CYS A 108 7.70 6.32 8.18
CA CYS A 108 8.41 5.55 9.20
C CYS A 108 8.55 6.34 10.48
N GLU A 109 8.66 5.63 11.61
CA GLU A 109 9.05 6.24 12.87
C GLU A 109 10.38 6.97 12.72
N PHE A 110 10.40 8.25 13.10
CA PHE A 110 11.61 9.06 13.11
C PHE A 110 11.52 10.14 14.18
N HIS A 111 12.50 10.16 15.07
CA HIS A 111 12.63 11.15 16.13
C HIS A 111 14.07 11.22 16.64
N ILE A 112 14.36 12.14 17.57
CA ILE A 112 15.73 12.39 18.08
C ILE A 112 16.39 11.10 18.61
N CYS A 113 15.63 10.23 19.29
CA CYS A 113 16.15 8.96 19.80
C CYS A 113 16.18 7.80 18.77
N TYR A 114 15.63 8.01 17.56
CA TYR A 114 15.53 7.02 16.50
C TYR A 114 15.53 7.72 15.14
N SER A 115 16.74 8.03 14.65
CA SER A 115 16.97 8.62 13.33
C SER A 115 17.55 7.56 12.41
N ASN A 116 16.73 7.05 11.49
CA ASN A 116 17.19 6.12 10.46
C ASN A 116 17.54 6.91 9.19
N ASP A 117 18.74 7.47 9.13
CA ASP A 117 19.16 8.30 7.99
C ASP A 117 19.28 7.52 6.68
N ASP A 118 19.53 6.20 6.75
CA ASP A 118 19.63 5.33 5.57
C ASP A 118 18.31 5.28 4.81
N ILE A 119 17.19 5.03 5.50
CA ILE A 119 15.87 4.98 4.83
C ILE A 119 15.45 6.35 4.29
N VAL A 120 15.75 7.43 5.01
CA VAL A 120 15.45 8.81 4.56
C VAL A 120 16.19 9.11 3.26
N GLN A 121 17.50 8.81 3.23
CA GLN A 121 18.33 9.06 2.07
C GLN A 121 17.94 8.17 0.88
N TYR A 122 17.62 6.90 1.14
CA TYR A 122 17.18 5.97 0.10
C TYR A 122 15.84 6.39 -0.52
N CYS A 123 14.86 6.79 0.29
CA CYS A 123 13.60 7.33 -0.22
C CYS A 123 13.84 8.53 -1.14
N LYS A 124 14.73 9.45 -0.75
CA LYS A 124 15.09 10.61 -1.55
C LYS A 124 15.74 10.24 -2.90
N GLU A 125 16.63 9.24 -2.91
CA GLU A 125 17.29 8.76 -4.12
C GLU A 125 16.28 8.15 -5.10
N GLU A 126 15.28 7.42 -4.60
CA GLU A 126 14.26 6.77 -5.41
C GLU A 126 13.10 7.68 -5.83
N GLY A 127 13.05 8.92 -5.33
CA GLY A 127 11.99 9.88 -5.57
C GLY A 127 10.71 9.60 -4.75
N ILE A 128 10.85 8.93 -3.61
CA ILE A 128 9.78 8.60 -2.66
C ILE A 128 9.79 9.63 -1.53
N THR A 129 8.63 10.16 -1.17
CA THR A 129 8.52 11.09 -0.04
C THR A 129 8.70 10.34 1.28
N PHE A 130 9.64 10.74 2.12
CA PHE A 130 9.72 10.23 3.49
C PHE A 130 8.79 11.05 4.40
N THR A 131 7.97 10.39 5.22
CA THR A 131 7.15 11.06 6.25
C THR A 131 7.22 10.33 7.58
N VAL A 132 6.83 11.03 8.64
CA VAL A 132 6.63 10.50 10.00
C VAL A 132 5.15 10.36 10.34
#